data_AF-A0A1C4D5V1-F1
#
_entry.id   AF-A0A1C4D5V1-F1
#
_cell.length_a   1.000
_cell.length_b   1.000
_cell.length_c   1.000
_cell.angle_alpha   90.00
_cell.angle_beta   90.00
_cell.angle_gamma   90.00
#
_symmetry.space_group_name_H-M   'P 1'
#
loop_
_entity.id
_entity.type
_entity.pdbx_description
1 polymer ?
#
loop_
_entity_poly.entity_id
_entity_poly.type
_entity_poly.pdbx_seq_one_letter_code
_entity_poly.pdbx_strand_id
1 'polypeptide(L)'
;MLHKPETNLQTPLLDHPPQQVPFRGIFVKKLRNMRFKSLLILSFIFTGATFTAYAQDPDVPKPLVSKQAQDTTLRKMMEQLQQVQDNDRQNSNVIQSLLQGREVDNITKYELIKNNIINASETYYLMNKKIIDLKSRTTTNNLDVFITSLNNPESKALGFSYSDRISELVQKVILKGKTEKNDRGGKIMESTMSIISSPIFQSFTSLTPPLAIANSIMNFLHAVSVNNKAISKEALASFEKELNKYVIYYAALNDANQKFEYGLNFNKDQLNLLQDNLYDHLMFTASVLKFKLPERGNKSIGETLNTFFFDFKKDKVIDFFSDLETKYTVGKKIDYEKLLRENPNLKEVNNQMEDLVLQSKRFENLYNEYFTLLDSYYSKVNISLKLAQDNGLSDKSTIETKQAEFRDLKTEAVNEIQASINIKELYINTDKIKYRYRVL
;
A
#
# COMPACT_ATOMS: atom_id res chain seq x y z
N MET A 1 19.91 68.93 3.82
CA MET A 1 19.38 69.85 2.79
C MET A 1 19.57 69.22 1.42
N LEU A 2 18.48 69.22 0.63
CA LEU A 2 18.44 69.23 -0.84
C LEU A 2 19.08 68.06 -1.62
N HIS A 3 18.24 67.13 -2.08
CA HIS A 3 17.88 67.06 -3.50
C HIS A 3 16.64 66.18 -3.74
N LYS A 4 15.62 66.77 -4.39
CA LYS A 4 14.57 66.11 -5.17
C LYS A 4 14.84 66.51 -6.64
N PRO A 5 14.54 65.63 -7.62
CA PRO A 5 13.32 65.81 -8.45
C PRO A 5 12.62 64.46 -8.72
N GLU A 6 11.32 64.33 -8.49
CA GLU A 6 10.22 64.40 -9.47
C GLU A 6 10.36 63.52 -10.73
N THR A 7 9.45 62.55 -10.88
CA THR A 7 8.61 62.41 -12.10
C THR A 7 7.42 61.48 -11.88
N ASN A 8 6.26 61.98 -12.31
CA ASN A 8 4.97 61.32 -12.47
C ASN A 8 5.06 60.02 -13.27
N LEU A 9 4.22 59.05 -12.93
CA LEU A 9 3.54 58.19 -13.91
C LEU A 9 2.20 57.71 -13.34
N GLN A 10 1.13 58.38 -13.77
CA GLN A 10 -0.23 57.84 -13.75
C GLN A 10 -0.24 56.50 -14.48
N THR A 11 -0.84 55.49 -13.87
CA THR A 11 -1.25 54.26 -14.57
C THR A 11 -2.76 54.09 -14.42
N PRO A 12 -3.49 53.87 -15.53
CA PRO A 12 -4.94 53.79 -15.53
C PRO A 12 -5.43 52.47 -14.94
N LEU A 13 -6.51 52.55 -14.17
CA LEU A 13 -7.37 51.42 -13.83
C LEU A 13 -7.90 50.79 -15.13
N LEU A 14 -7.40 49.60 -15.46
CA LEU A 14 -7.98 48.73 -16.48
C LEU A 14 -8.92 47.75 -15.78
N ASP A 15 -10.21 48.05 -15.85
CA ASP A 15 -11.28 47.06 -15.69
C ASP A 15 -11.15 46.01 -16.79
N HIS A 16 -10.69 44.82 -16.42
CA HIS A 16 -10.83 43.63 -17.23
C HIS A 16 -11.74 42.64 -16.49
N PRO A 17 -12.88 42.21 -17.07
CA PRO A 17 -13.60 41.09 -16.53
C PRO A 17 -12.69 39.84 -16.57
N PRO A 18 -12.81 38.90 -15.61
CA PRO A 18 -11.99 37.71 -15.59
C PRO A 18 -12.19 36.93 -16.89
N GLN A 19 -11.12 36.79 -17.67
CA GLN A 19 -11.09 35.93 -18.86
C GLN A 19 -11.37 34.49 -18.44
N GLN A 20 -12.58 34.01 -18.75
CA GLN A 20 -12.88 32.58 -18.76
C GLN A 20 -12.04 31.94 -19.87
N VAL A 21 -10.98 31.25 -19.48
CA VAL A 21 -10.19 30.43 -20.40
C VAL A 21 -11.06 29.25 -20.84
N PRO A 22 -11.21 28.96 -22.15
CA PRO A 22 -12.05 27.85 -22.60
C PRO A 22 -11.37 26.50 -22.30
N PHE A 23 -11.66 25.92 -21.14
CA PHE A 23 -11.11 24.65 -20.65
C PHE A 23 -11.59 23.38 -21.39
N ARG A 24 -12.54 23.51 -22.33
CA ARG A 24 -13.20 22.37 -23.00
C ARG A 24 -12.27 21.50 -23.86
N GLY A 25 -11.15 22.05 -24.38
CA GLY A 25 -10.29 21.32 -25.33
C GLY A 25 -9.20 20.43 -24.71
N ILE A 26 -8.65 20.84 -23.56
CA ILE A 26 -7.46 20.20 -22.97
C ILE A 26 -7.84 18.97 -22.12
N PHE A 27 -8.97 19.04 -21.40
CA PHE A 27 -9.43 17.96 -20.52
C PHE A 27 -9.96 16.74 -21.28
N VAL A 28 -10.68 16.93 -22.39
CA VAL A 28 -11.18 15.82 -23.22
C VAL A 28 -10.03 15.03 -23.84
N LYS A 29 -8.94 15.70 -24.24
CA LYS A 29 -7.70 15.04 -24.70
C LYS A 29 -6.98 14.30 -23.57
N LYS A 30 -6.92 14.85 -22.35
CA LYS A 30 -6.29 14.21 -21.18
C LYS A 30 -7.07 12.96 -20.72
N LEU A 31 -8.41 13.02 -20.62
CA LEU A 31 -9.26 11.85 -20.29
C LEU A 31 -9.20 10.76 -21.36
N ARG A 32 -9.21 11.13 -22.66
CA ARG A 32 -9.08 10.16 -23.75
C ARG A 32 -7.70 9.48 -23.78
N ASN A 33 -6.64 10.20 -23.40
CA ASN A 33 -5.32 9.62 -23.20
C ASN A 33 -5.22 8.74 -21.93
N MET A 34 -6.01 9.01 -20.87
CA MET A 34 -6.10 8.13 -19.69
C MET A 34 -6.76 6.79 -20.03
N ARG A 35 -7.79 6.77 -20.90
CA ARG A 35 -8.42 5.52 -21.36
C ARG A 35 -7.41 4.60 -22.07
N PHE A 36 -6.55 5.16 -22.93
CA PHE A 36 -5.49 4.40 -23.62
C PHE A 36 -4.35 3.96 -22.69
N LYS A 37 -3.97 4.77 -21.68
CA LYS A 37 -2.95 4.38 -20.70
C LYS A 37 -3.44 3.32 -19.70
N SER A 38 -4.71 3.36 -19.30
CA SER A 38 -5.30 2.34 -18.41
C SER A 38 -5.37 0.95 -19.05
N LEU A 39 -5.61 0.90 -20.37
CA LEU A 39 -5.62 -0.34 -21.17
C LEU A 39 -4.20 -0.90 -21.40
N LEU A 40 -3.17 -0.05 -21.46
CA LEU A 40 -1.77 -0.50 -21.60
C LEU A 40 -1.14 -0.97 -20.28
N ILE A 41 -1.59 -0.45 -19.13
CA ILE A 41 -1.08 -0.84 -17.81
C ILE A 41 -1.63 -2.21 -17.37
N LEU A 42 -2.81 -2.61 -17.85
CA LEU A 42 -3.34 -3.97 -17.64
C LEU A 42 -2.49 -5.05 -18.35
N SER A 43 -1.75 -4.68 -19.40
CA SER A 43 -0.94 -5.60 -20.21
C SER A 43 0.50 -5.77 -19.72
N PHE A 44 0.98 -4.91 -18.83
CA PHE A 44 2.39 -4.90 -18.38
C PHE A 44 2.64 -5.66 -17.06
N ILE A 45 1.61 -6.25 -16.46
CA ILE A 45 1.73 -7.02 -15.20
C ILE A 45 2.14 -8.49 -15.47
N PHE A 46 2.27 -8.92 -16.74
CA PHE A 46 2.61 -10.31 -17.10
C PHE A 46 4.06 -10.57 -17.51
N THR A 47 4.96 -9.60 -17.50
CA THR A 47 6.39 -9.77 -17.82
C THR A 47 7.29 -9.44 -16.63
N GLY A 48 7.08 -10.17 -15.54
CA GLY A 48 7.95 -10.19 -14.37
C GLY A 48 8.43 -11.59 -14.03
N ALA A 49 8.66 -12.45 -15.03
CA ALA A 49 9.37 -13.71 -14.83
C ALA A 49 10.86 -13.39 -14.67
N THR A 50 11.34 -13.52 -13.44
CA THR A 50 12.74 -13.39 -13.05
C THR A 50 13.63 -14.34 -13.86
N PHE A 51 14.48 -13.80 -14.75
CA PHE A 51 15.68 -14.49 -15.20
C PHE A 51 16.77 -14.32 -14.13
N THR A 52 16.85 -15.27 -13.19
CA THR A 52 18.10 -15.52 -12.48
C THR A 52 18.88 -16.54 -13.28
N ALA A 53 19.92 -16.09 -13.99
CA ALA A 53 20.93 -16.99 -14.52
C ALA A 53 21.74 -17.56 -13.33
N TYR A 54 21.31 -18.72 -12.83
CA TYR A 54 22.14 -19.56 -11.97
C TYR A 54 22.92 -20.51 -12.87
N ALA A 55 24.25 -20.48 -12.73
CA ALA A 55 25.14 -21.52 -13.23
C ALA A 55 24.69 -22.87 -12.66
N GLN A 56 24.58 -23.87 -13.53
CA GLN A 56 24.09 -25.21 -13.21
C GLN A 56 25.10 -25.96 -12.35
N ASP A 57 24.68 -26.38 -11.16
CA ASP A 57 25.23 -27.52 -10.43
C ASP A 57 24.12 -28.58 -10.38
N PRO A 58 24.26 -29.75 -11.02
CA PRO A 58 23.20 -30.73 -11.13
C PRO A 58 23.31 -31.72 -9.97
N ASP A 59 22.72 -31.42 -8.81
CA ASP A 59 22.22 -32.44 -7.84
C ASP A 59 21.69 -31.83 -6.53
N VAL A 60 20.71 -30.91 -6.61
CA VAL A 60 19.93 -30.50 -5.42
C VAL A 60 18.43 -30.50 -5.73
N PRO A 61 17.57 -31.16 -4.92
CA PRO A 61 16.13 -31.18 -5.13
C PRO A 61 15.52 -29.77 -5.04
N LYS A 62 14.68 -29.41 -6.03
CA LYS A 62 13.95 -28.13 -6.06
C LYS A 62 13.03 -28.00 -4.82
N PRO A 63 12.99 -26.83 -4.15
CA PRO A 63 12.07 -26.62 -3.04
C PRO A 63 10.62 -26.58 -3.53
N LEU A 64 9.79 -27.43 -2.95
CA LEU A 64 8.35 -27.47 -3.15
C LEU A 64 7.72 -26.19 -2.57
N VAL A 65 7.50 -25.19 -3.43
CA VAL A 65 6.54 -24.13 -3.14
C VAL A 65 5.15 -24.79 -3.10
N SER A 66 4.49 -24.73 -1.93
CA SER A 66 3.22 -25.42 -1.69
C SER A 66 2.12 -24.97 -2.66
N LYS A 67 1.55 -25.91 -3.43
CA LYS A 67 0.39 -25.70 -4.32
C LYS A 67 -0.82 -25.03 -3.63
N GLN A 68 -0.95 -25.16 -2.30
CA GLN A 68 -2.09 -24.62 -1.53
C GLN A 68 -2.21 -23.09 -1.56
N ALA A 69 -1.10 -22.34 -1.61
CA ALA A 69 -1.14 -20.86 -1.63
C ALA A 69 -1.56 -20.29 -3.00
N GLN A 70 -1.28 -21.02 -4.09
CA GLN A 70 -1.75 -20.67 -5.43
C GLN A 70 -3.24 -21.01 -5.59
N ASP A 71 -3.71 -22.10 -4.99
CA ASP A 71 -5.12 -22.52 -5.02
C ASP A 71 -6.06 -21.53 -4.34
N THR A 72 -5.67 -20.90 -3.22
CA THR A 72 -6.52 -19.92 -2.54
C THR A 72 -6.69 -18.62 -3.34
N THR A 73 -5.67 -18.21 -4.08
CA THR A 73 -5.70 -17.00 -4.91
C THR A 73 -6.50 -17.24 -6.20
N LEU A 74 -6.29 -18.38 -6.84
CA LEU A 74 -7.09 -18.83 -8.00
C LEU A 74 -8.57 -18.98 -7.63
N ARG A 75 -8.87 -19.55 -6.46
CA ARG A 75 -10.24 -19.70 -5.98
C ARG A 75 -10.92 -18.37 -5.70
N LYS A 76 -10.22 -17.42 -5.06
CA LYS A 76 -10.73 -16.06 -4.86
C LYS A 76 -10.93 -15.32 -6.20
N MET A 77 -10.02 -15.47 -7.15
CA MET A 77 -10.18 -14.90 -8.50
C MET A 77 -11.38 -15.52 -9.24
N MET A 78 -11.61 -16.82 -9.09
CA MET A 78 -12.79 -17.50 -9.65
C MET A 78 -14.09 -17.04 -8.99
N GLU A 79 -14.12 -16.90 -7.66
CA GLU A 79 -15.27 -16.34 -6.93
C GLU A 79 -15.55 -14.89 -7.34
N GLN A 80 -14.51 -14.08 -7.54
CA GLN A 80 -14.65 -12.71 -8.05
C GLN A 80 -15.13 -12.68 -9.51
N LEU A 81 -14.62 -13.57 -10.37
CA LEU A 81 -15.10 -13.73 -11.75
C LEU A 81 -16.57 -14.15 -11.79
N GLN A 82 -16.97 -15.06 -10.90
CA GLN A 82 -18.35 -15.53 -10.77
C GLN A 82 -19.25 -14.40 -10.28
N GLN A 83 -18.84 -13.65 -9.26
CA GLN A 83 -19.59 -12.51 -8.73
C GLN A 83 -19.72 -11.38 -9.76
N VAL A 84 -18.66 -11.12 -10.55
CA VAL A 84 -18.70 -10.18 -11.68
C VAL A 84 -19.65 -10.70 -12.77
N GLN A 85 -19.62 -11.99 -13.09
CA GLN A 85 -20.55 -12.60 -14.05
C GLN A 85 -22.01 -12.53 -13.57
N ASP A 86 -22.26 -12.74 -12.29
CA ASP A 86 -23.60 -12.72 -11.72
C ASP A 86 -24.13 -11.29 -11.58
N ASN A 87 -23.28 -10.33 -11.22
CA ASN A 87 -23.59 -8.90 -11.31
C ASN A 87 -23.81 -8.47 -12.77
N ASP A 88 -23.05 -9.00 -13.71
CA ASP A 88 -23.22 -8.74 -15.13
C ASP A 88 -24.50 -9.36 -15.67
N ARG A 89 -24.91 -10.53 -15.19
CA ARG A 89 -26.20 -11.17 -15.50
C ARG A 89 -27.37 -10.40 -14.89
N GLN A 90 -27.30 -10.02 -13.62
CA GLN A 90 -28.35 -9.22 -12.98
C GLN A 90 -28.48 -7.86 -13.66
N ASN A 91 -27.36 -7.18 -13.93
CA ASN A 91 -27.36 -5.93 -14.68
C ASN A 91 -27.89 -6.15 -16.11
N SER A 92 -27.51 -7.24 -16.79
CA SER A 92 -28.03 -7.58 -18.13
C SER A 92 -29.52 -7.90 -18.14
N ASN A 93 -30.03 -8.53 -17.09
CA ASN A 93 -31.46 -8.83 -16.94
C ASN A 93 -32.26 -7.56 -16.63
N VAL A 94 -31.74 -6.68 -15.78
CA VAL A 94 -32.32 -5.34 -15.56
C VAL A 94 -32.29 -4.56 -16.88
N ILE A 95 -31.18 -4.59 -17.63
CA ILE A 95 -31.04 -3.98 -18.95
C ILE A 95 -32.04 -4.58 -19.96
N GLN A 96 -32.21 -5.90 -20.02
CA GLN A 96 -33.17 -6.55 -20.92
C GLN A 96 -34.62 -6.24 -20.53
N SER A 97 -34.94 -6.19 -19.24
CA SER A 97 -36.26 -5.77 -18.76
C SER A 97 -36.56 -4.30 -19.07
N LEU A 98 -35.54 -3.43 -19.08
CA LEU A 98 -35.65 -2.02 -19.46
C LEU A 98 -35.67 -1.80 -20.98
N LEU A 99 -35.07 -2.70 -21.77
CA LEU A 99 -35.06 -2.65 -23.25
C LEU A 99 -36.32 -3.28 -23.88
N GLN A 100 -36.93 -4.28 -23.23
CA GLN A 100 -38.13 -4.95 -23.73
C GLN A 100 -39.42 -4.14 -23.50
N GLY A 101 -39.35 -3.01 -22.76
CA GLY A 101 -40.51 -2.16 -22.44
C GLY A 101 -40.32 -0.69 -22.84
N ARG A 102 -40.41 -0.38 -24.14
CA ARG A 102 -40.49 0.99 -24.73
C ARG A 102 -39.22 1.85 -24.58
N GLU A 103 -39.13 2.88 -25.43
CA GLU A 103 -38.26 4.03 -25.21
C GLU A 103 -38.30 4.41 -23.72
N VAL A 104 -37.16 4.37 -23.04
CA VAL A 104 -37.12 4.69 -21.61
C VAL A 104 -37.71 6.09 -21.43
N ASP A 105 -38.80 6.18 -20.66
CA ASP A 105 -39.51 7.43 -20.42
C ASP A 105 -38.56 8.44 -19.72
N ASN A 106 -38.77 9.73 -19.95
CA ASN A 106 -37.91 10.80 -19.42
C ASN A 106 -37.84 10.80 -17.89
N ILE A 107 -38.88 10.35 -17.19
CA ILE A 107 -38.86 10.15 -15.73
C ILE A 107 -37.84 9.08 -15.37
N THR A 108 -37.93 7.91 -15.99
CA THR A 108 -37.01 6.79 -15.72
C THR A 108 -35.56 7.15 -16.03
N LYS A 109 -35.30 7.87 -17.14
CA LYS A 109 -33.96 8.38 -17.49
C LYS A 109 -33.44 9.36 -16.44
N TYR A 110 -34.28 10.30 -16.02
CA TYR A 110 -33.92 11.30 -15.04
C TYR A 110 -33.60 10.67 -13.68
N GLU A 111 -34.47 9.79 -13.18
CA GLU A 111 -34.28 9.09 -11.90
C GLU A 111 -33.01 8.25 -11.90
N LEU A 112 -32.69 7.60 -13.03
CA LEU A 112 -31.42 6.88 -13.19
C LEU A 112 -30.20 7.82 -13.05
N ILE A 113 -30.20 8.95 -13.77
CA ILE A 113 -29.11 9.93 -13.70
C ILE A 113 -28.99 10.50 -12.29
N LYS A 114 -30.11 10.92 -11.69
CA LYS A 114 -30.19 11.45 -10.33
C LYS A 114 -29.59 10.48 -9.32
N ASN A 115 -30.06 9.24 -9.32
CA ASN A 115 -29.57 8.22 -8.39
C ASN A 115 -28.07 7.91 -8.61
N ASN A 116 -27.62 7.84 -9.87
CA ASN A 116 -26.20 7.63 -10.16
C ASN A 116 -25.32 8.75 -9.61
N ILE A 117 -25.71 10.02 -9.81
CA ILE A 117 -24.93 11.18 -9.36
C ILE A 117 -24.95 11.29 -7.83
N ILE A 118 -26.07 11.02 -7.17
CA ILE A 118 -26.17 10.96 -5.70
C ILE A 118 -25.25 9.87 -5.16
N ASN A 119 -25.32 8.64 -5.68
CA ASN A 119 -24.48 7.55 -5.23
C ASN A 119 -23.00 7.80 -5.53
N ALA A 120 -22.67 8.44 -6.66
CA ALA A 120 -21.31 8.84 -7.00
C ALA A 120 -20.71 9.81 -5.99
N SER A 121 -21.47 10.81 -5.53
CA SER A 121 -21.01 11.76 -4.50
C SER A 121 -20.57 11.07 -3.22
N GLU A 122 -21.32 10.06 -2.78
CA GLU A 122 -20.97 9.22 -1.64
C GLU A 122 -19.76 8.32 -1.94
N THR A 123 -19.67 7.75 -3.15
CA THR A 123 -18.52 6.93 -3.56
C THR A 123 -17.23 7.72 -3.55
N TYR A 124 -17.19 8.96 -4.05
CA TYR A 124 -15.99 9.80 -3.97
C TYR A 124 -15.52 9.99 -2.53
N TYR A 125 -16.44 10.30 -1.62
CA TYR A 125 -16.15 10.49 -0.21
C TYR A 125 -15.59 9.22 0.43
N LEU A 126 -16.30 8.11 0.27
CA LEU A 126 -15.88 6.80 0.79
C LEU A 126 -14.54 6.35 0.22
N MET A 127 -14.30 6.54 -1.09
CA MET A 127 -13.02 6.22 -1.70
C MET A 127 -11.88 7.04 -1.13
N ASN A 128 -12.03 8.37 -1.02
CA ASN A 128 -10.98 9.22 -0.45
C ASN A 128 -10.66 8.82 0.99
N LYS A 129 -11.68 8.61 1.82
CA LYS A 129 -11.52 8.17 3.21
C LYS A 129 -10.76 6.84 3.28
N LYS A 130 -11.20 5.83 2.53
CA LYS A 130 -10.61 4.49 2.56
C LYS A 130 -9.18 4.47 1.98
N ILE A 131 -8.88 5.30 0.98
CA ILE A 131 -7.52 5.51 0.47
C ILE A 131 -6.61 6.10 1.55
N ILE A 132 -7.07 7.13 2.26
CA ILE A 132 -6.33 7.75 3.36
C ILE A 132 -6.09 6.73 4.48
N ASP A 133 -7.15 6.00 4.87
CA ASP A 133 -7.08 4.98 5.91
C ASP A 133 -6.03 3.92 5.54
N LEU A 134 -6.07 3.36 4.33
CA LEU A 134 -5.09 2.36 3.87
C LEU A 134 -3.67 2.91 3.78
N LYS A 135 -3.47 4.14 3.29
CA LYS A 135 -2.14 4.80 3.24
C LYS A 135 -1.54 5.03 4.63
N SER A 136 -2.40 5.32 5.62
CA SER A 136 -1.99 5.60 7.00
C SER A 136 -1.61 4.36 7.80
N ARG A 137 -1.92 3.15 7.29
CA ARG A 137 -1.54 1.89 7.95
C ARG A 137 -0.06 1.61 7.76
N THR A 138 0.72 2.05 8.74
CA THR A 138 1.81 1.23 9.26
C THR A 138 1.20 0.13 10.14
N THR A 139 1.88 -0.98 10.33
CA THR A 139 1.44 -2.13 11.14
C THR A 139 1.03 -1.73 12.57
N THR A 140 0.34 -2.60 13.32
CA THR A 140 -0.12 -2.22 14.68
C THR A 140 1.07 -2.05 15.62
N ASN A 141 0.99 -1.09 16.55
CA ASN A 141 2.09 -0.77 17.48
C ASN A 141 2.67 -2.02 18.18
N ASN A 142 1.83 -2.97 18.59
CA ASN A 142 2.28 -4.18 19.28
C ASN A 142 3.00 -5.16 18.34
N LEU A 143 2.48 -5.35 17.12
CA LEU A 143 3.11 -6.22 16.13
C LEU A 143 4.43 -5.64 15.63
N ASP A 144 4.51 -4.31 15.49
CA ASP A 144 5.74 -3.61 15.13
C ASP A 144 6.80 -3.73 16.21
N VAL A 145 6.42 -3.55 17.47
CA VAL A 145 7.32 -3.77 18.61
C VAL A 145 7.81 -5.21 18.64
N PHE A 146 6.92 -6.18 18.41
CA PHE A 146 7.28 -7.59 18.35
C PHE A 146 8.29 -7.87 17.23
N ILE A 147 8.02 -7.46 15.99
CA ILE A 147 8.92 -7.71 14.85
C ILE A 147 10.24 -6.94 15.02
N THR A 148 10.20 -5.71 15.50
CA THR A 148 11.40 -4.93 15.83
C THR A 148 12.26 -5.65 16.87
N SER A 149 11.63 -6.29 17.87
CA SER A 149 12.35 -7.09 18.86
C SER A 149 13.01 -8.34 18.27
N LEU A 150 12.46 -8.95 17.21
CA LEU A 150 13.09 -10.07 16.51
C LEU A 150 14.25 -9.61 15.61
N ASN A 151 14.12 -8.43 15.03
CA ASN A 151 15.13 -7.83 14.16
C ASN A 151 16.34 -7.25 14.92
N ASN A 152 16.18 -6.94 16.21
CA ASN A 152 17.23 -6.34 17.02
C ASN A 152 18.23 -7.42 17.50
N PRO A 153 19.53 -7.34 17.10
CA PRO A 153 20.55 -8.30 17.53
C PRO A 153 20.77 -8.34 19.05
N GLU A 154 20.49 -7.24 19.75
CA GLU A 154 20.64 -7.14 21.20
C GLU A 154 19.38 -7.52 21.99
N SER A 155 18.26 -7.72 21.29
CA SER A 155 17.04 -8.18 21.92
C SER A 155 17.18 -9.62 22.40
N LYS A 156 16.75 -9.86 23.64
CA LYS A 156 16.67 -11.21 24.24
C LYS A 156 15.32 -11.90 23.98
N ALA A 157 14.56 -11.44 22.98
CA ALA A 157 13.25 -12.01 22.64
C ALA A 157 13.30 -13.51 22.30
N LEU A 158 14.45 -14.00 21.81
CA LEU A 158 14.71 -15.42 21.54
C LEU A 158 15.51 -16.11 22.67
N GLY A 159 15.61 -15.50 23.85
CA GLY A 159 16.38 -16.05 24.97
C GLY A 159 17.91 -15.87 24.84
N PHE A 160 18.37 -15.16 23.81
CA PHE A 160 19.78 -14.81 23.62
C PHE A 160 19.91 -13.40 23.02
N SER A 161 21.02 -12.71 23.26
CA SER A 161 21.48 -11.62 22.40
C SER A 161 22.62 -12.11 21.51
N TYR A 162 22.76 -11.51 20.34
CA TYR A 162 23.81 -11.86 19.39
C TYR A 162 25.20 -11.62 20.00
N SER A 163 25.37 -10.53 20.73
CA SER A 163 26.58 -10.22 21.50
C SER A 163 26.93 -11.32 22.51
N ASP A 164 25.96 -11.76 23.32
CA ASP A 164 26.17 -12.81 24.33
C ASP A 164 26.61 -14.12 23.65
N ARG A 165 25.96 -14.50 22.54
CA ARG A 165 26.30 -15.72 21.81
C ARG A 165 27.65 -15.68 21.13
N ILE A 166 28.04 -14.54 20.57
CA ILE A 166 29.40 -14.38 20.02
C ILE A 166 30.44 -14.57 21.12
N SER A 167 30.25 -13.93 22.28
CA SER A 167 31.17 -14.04 23.42
C SER A 167 31.32 -15.50 23.87
N GLU A 168 30.19 -16.21 24.03
CA GLU A 168 30.17 -17.62 24.36
C GLU A 168 30.85 -18.49 23.30
N LEU A 169 30.64 -18.22 22.01
CA LEU A 169 31.28 -18.95 20.91
C LEU A 169 32.80 -18.75 20.91
N VAL A 170 33.29 -17.52 21.14
CA VAL A 170 34.72 -17.26 21.29
C VAL A 170 35.28 -18.02 22.50
N GLN A 171 34.59 -17.98 23.64
CA GLN A 171 35.06 -18.69 24.83
C GLN A 171 35.08 -20.21 24.65
N LYS A 172 34.02 -20.77 24.06
CA LYS A 172 33.85 -22.22 23.92
C LYS A 172 34.72 -22.80 22.80
N VAL A 173 34.77 -22.14 21.65
CA VAL A 173 35.40 -22.68 20.43
C VAL A 173 36.84 -22.22 20.29
N ILE A 174 37.10 -20.92 20.50
CA ILE A 174 38.45 -20.33 20.32
C ILE A 174 39.30 -20.55 21.57
N LEU A 175 38.75 -20.28 22.76
CA LEU A 175 39.46 -20.48 24.05
C LEU A 175 39.31 -21.90 24.61
N LYS A 176 38.59 -22.79 23.91
CA LYS A 176 38.35 -24.20 24.29
C LYS A 176 37.79 -24.36 25.72
N GLY A 177 36.94 -23.43 26.15
CA GLY A 177 36.33 -23.44 27.49
C GLY A 177 37.28 -23.09 28.63
N LYS A 178 38.52 -22.65 28.35
CA LYS A 178 39.42 -22.14 29.38
C LYS A 178 38.92 -20.77 29.83
N THR A 179 38.41 -20.71 31.05
CA THR A 179 38.04 -19.48 31.77
C THR A 179 39.26 -18.74 32.32
N GLU A 180 40.42 -19.39 32.36
CA GLU A 180 41.64 -18.79 32.88
C GLU A 180 42.04 -17.59 32.03
N LYS A 181 42.05 -16.42 32.67
CA LYS A 181 42.63 -15.17 32.17
C LYS A 181 44.14 -15.29 32.02
N ASN A 182 44.63 -16.17 31.15
CA ASN A 182 45.95 -15.91 30.58
C ASN A 182 45.83 -14.61 29.77
N ASP A 183 46.80 -13.72 29.93
CA ASP A 183 46.78 -12.32 29.45
C ASP A 183 46.40 -12.19 27.95
N ARG A 184 46.65 -13.24 27.16
CA ARG A 184 46.29 -13.34 25.73
C ARG A 184 44.83 -13.71 25.47
N GLY A 185 44.24 -14.64 26.23
CA GLY A 185 42.83 -15.03 26.07
C GLY A 185 41.89 -13.90 26.47
N GLY A 186 42.25 -13.16 27.53
CA GLY A 186 41.56 -11.93 27.94
C GLY A 186 41.57 -10.86 26.85
N LYS A 187 42.72 -10.59 26.22
CA LYS A 187 42.85 -9.62 25.12
C LYS A 187 42.03 -9.98 23.88
N ILE A 188 41.90 -11.28 23.55
CA ILE A 188 41.05 -11.75 22.44
C ILE A 188 39.58 -11.48 22.75
N MET A 189 39.15 -11.77 23.98
CA MET A 189 37.77 -11.52 24.42
C MET A 189 37.46 -10.02 24.43
N GLU A 190 38.33 -9.20 25.02
CA GLU A 190 38.17 -7.75 25.11
C GLU A 190 38.13 -7.09 23.72
N SER A 191 38.98 -7.54 22.79
CA SER A 191 38.97 -7.06 21.40
C SER A 191 37.68 -7.47 20.67
N THR A 192 37.21 -8.71 20.87
CA THR A 192 35.93 -9.16 20.29
C THR A 192 34.77 -8.33 20.82
N MET A 193 34.70 -8.11 22.13
CA MET A 193 33.66 -7.27 22.74
C MET A 193 33.74 -5.83 22.25
N SER A 194 34.96 -5.29 22.07
CA SER A 194 35.16 -3.94 21.52
C SER A 194 34.69 -3.81 20.07
N ILE A 195 34.84 -4.86 19.26
CA ILE A 195 34.29 -4.91 17.89
C ILE A 195 32.77 -4.86 17.98
N ILE A 196 32.15 -5.71 18.80
CA ILE A 196 30.68 -5.80 18.92
C ILE A 196 30.09 -4.49 19.46
N SER A 197 30.71 -3.88 20.48
CA SER A 197 30.26 -2.64 21.10
C SER A 197 30.63 -1.39 20.30
N SER A 198 31.21 -1.53 19.11
CA SER A 198 31.60 -0.39 18.30
C SER A 198 30.38 0.47 17.98
N PRO A 199 30.44 1.81 18.19
CA PRO A 199 29.37 2.74 17.83
C PRO A 199 28.95 2.63 16.36
N ILE A 200 29.88 2.19 15.50
CA ILE A 200 29.59 1.88 14.09
C ILE A 200 28.44 0.88 14.01
N PHE A 201 28.41 -0.18 14.81
CA PHE A 201 27.36 -1.19 14.78
C PHE A 201 26.12 -0.85 15.61
N GLN A 202 26.25 0.03 16.61
CA GLN A 202 25.12 0.54 17.40
C GLN A 202 24.28 1.61 16.67
N SER A 203 24.90 2.34 15.74
CA SER A 203 24.27 3.44 15.01
C SER A 203 23.41 3.00 13.81
N PHE A 204 23.49 1.74 13.40
CA PHE A 204 22.69 1.21 12.31
C PHE A 204 21.31 0.78 12.81
N THR A 205 20.29 1.56 12.46
CA THR A 205 18.88 1.13 12.48
C THR A 205 18.56 0.11 11.37
N SER A 206 19.53 -0.22 10.51
CA SER A 206 19.38 -1.13 9.37
C SER A 206 20.34 -2.33 9.43
N LEU A 207 19.81 -3.56 9.42
CA LEU A 207 20.09 -4.71 8.53
C LEU A 207 21.53 -5.23 8.27
N THR A 208 22.56 -4.38 8.23
CA THR A 208 23.98 -4.71 8.00
C THR A 208 24.80 -5.13 9.24
N PRO A 209 24.42 -4.84 10.51
CA PRO A 209 25.24 -5.10 11.68
C PRO A 209 25.63 -6.57 11.90
N PRO A 210 24.73 -7.57 11.83
CA PRO A 210 25.12 -8.94 12.17
C PRO A 210 26.17 -9.52 11.20
N LEU A 211 26.02 -9.26 9.90
CA LEU A 211 26.98 -9.69 8.89
C LEU A 211 28.32 -8.93 9.01
N ALA A 212 28.26 -7.61 9.23
CA ALA A 212 29.46 -6.79 9.38
C ALA A 212 30.24 -7.16 10.66
N ILE A 213 29.54 -7.34 11.78
CA ILE A 213 30.11 -7.86 13.04
C ILE A 213 30.74 -9.23 12.80
N ALA A 214 30.02 -10.15 12.14
CA ALA A 214 30.55 -11.48 11.86
C ALA A 214 31.85 -11.42 11.05
N ASN A 215 31.87 -10.64 9.96
CA ASN A 215 33.05 -10.47 9.12
C ASN A 215 34.22 -9.81 9.88
N SER A 216 33.95 -8.78 10.68
CA SER A 216 34.98 -8.11 11.48
C SER A 216 35.61 -9.05 12.51
N ILE A 217 34.79 -9.86 13.17
CA ILE A 217 35.27 -10.85 14.15
C ILE A 217 36.04 -11.98 13.45
N MET A 218 35.54 -12.49 12.33
CA MET A 218 36.25 -13.50 11.55
C MET A 218 37.63 -13.00 11.09
N ASN A 219 37.70 -11.80 10.53
CA ASN A 219 38.97 -11.19 10.10
C ASN A 219 39.93 -11.01 11.28
N PHE A 220 39.42 -10.54 12.41
CA PHE A 220 40.20 -10.41 13.65
C PHE A 220 40.75 -11.77 14.11
N LEU A 221 39.90 -12.79 14.21
CA LEU A 221 40.30 -14.13 14.67
C LEU A 221 41.29 -14.79 13.70
N HIS A 222 41.12 -14.62 12.39
CA HIS A 222 42.09 -15.06 11.39
C HIS A 222 43.45 -14.38 11.61
N ALA A 223 43.49 -13.05 11.77
CA ALA A 223 44.73 -12.32 12.02
C ALA A 223 45.42 -12.75 13.33
N VAL A 224 44.65 -13.00 14.38
CA VAL A 224 45.19 -13.52 15.65
C VAL A 224 45.72 -14.94 15.49
N SER A 225 45.05 -15.80 14.72
CA SER A 225 45.46 -17.20 14.54
C SER A 225 46.81 -17.37 13.84
N VAL A 226 47.19 -16.45 12.95
CA VAL A 226 48.51 -16.42 12.31
C VAL A 226 49.63 -16.32 13.35
N ASN A 227 49.41 -15.54 14.40
CA ASN A 227 50.38 -15.27 15.46
C ASN A 227 50.19 -16.16 16.70
N ASN A 228 49.09 -16.91 16.78
CA ASN A 228 48.72 -17.71 17.93
C ASN A 228 48.37 -19.15 17.54
N LYS A 229 49.37 -20.04 17.65
CA LYS A 229 49.23 -21.49 17.39
C LYS A 229 48.18 -22.19 18.27
N ALA A 230 47.67 -21.56 19.33
CA ALA A 230 46.61 -22.13 20.17
C ALA A 230 45.24 -22.10 19.48
N ILE A 231 45.04 -21.21 18.50
CA ILE A 231 43.83 -21.15 17.68
C ILE A 231 44.08 -21.99 16.43
N SER A 232 43.44 -23.15 16.35
CA SER A 232 43.60 -24.05 15.19
C SER A 232 42.66 -23.66 14.05
N LYS A 233 42.99 -24.11 12.83
CA LYS A 233 42.13 -23.89 11.66
C LYS A 233 40.74 -24.52 11.85
N GLU A 234 40.68 -25.67 12.50
CA GLU A 234 39.44 -26.39 12.81
C GLU A 234 38.58 -25.60 13.81
N ALA A 235 39.19 -24.92 14.79
CA ALA A 235 38.48 -24.06 15.72
C ALA A 235 37.87 -22.84 15.01
N LEU A 236 38.61 -22.21 14.10
CA LEU A 236 38.08 -21.11 13.28
C LEU A 236 36.92 -21.56 12.38
N ALA A 237 37.07 -22.69 11.69
CA ALA A 237 36.02 -23.23 10.84
C ALA A 237 34.76 -23.60 11.64
N SER A 238 34.93 -24.15 12.85
CA SER A 238 33.81 -24.43 13.76
C SER A 238 33.14 -23.15 14.26
N PHE A 239 33.92 -22.12 14.57
CA PHE A 239 33.38 -20.82 15.00
C PHE A 239 32.60 -20.16 13.87
N GLU A 240 33.15 -20.12 12.65
CA GLU A 240 32.48 -19.60 11.46
C GLU A 240 31.16 -20.33 11.18
N LYS A 241 31.16 -21.66 11.26
CA LYS A 241 29.96 -22.48 11.08
C LYS A 241 28.86 -22.14 12.08
N GLU A 242 29.21 -21.99 13.36
CA GLU A 242 28.23 -21.63 14.40
C GLU A 242 27.75 -20.19 14.27
N LEU A 243 28.64 -19.26 13.93
CA LEU A 243 28.31 -17.86 13.72
C LEU A 243 27.37 -17.65 12.52
N ASN A 244 27.60 -18.39 11.43
CA ASN A 244 26.80 -18.31 10.20
C ASN A 244 25.32 -18.65 10.42
N LYS A 245 24.99 -19.47 11.43
CA LYS A 245 23.60 -19.78 11.78
C LYS A 245 22.80 -18.53 12.17
N TYR A 246 23.41 -17.65 12.97
CA TYR A 246 22.80 -16.38 13.38
C TYR A 246 22.71 -15.41 12.20
N VAL A 247 23.74 -15.37 11.35
CA VAL A 247 23.74 -14.54 10.13
C VAL A 247 22.58 -14.92 9.20
N ILE A 248 22.36 -16.22 8.98
CA ILE A 248 21.25 -16.72 8.14
C ILE A 248 19.90 -16.26 8.69
N TYR A 249 19.68 -16.35 10.00
CA TYR A 249 18.44 -15.91 10.64
C TYR A 249 18.19 -14.41 10.41
N TYR A 250 19.16 -13.55 10.74
CA TYR A 250 18.99 -12.11 10.59
C TYR A 250 18.93 -11.68 9.11
N ALA A 251 19.63 -12.38 8.22
CA ALA A 251 19.54 -12.12 6.78
C ALA A 251 18.16 -12.47 6.20
N ALA A 252 17.53 -13.55 6.68
CA ALA A 252 16.18 -13.93 6.25
C ALA A 252 15.12 -12.92 6.72
N LEU A 253 15.19 -12.48 7.97
CA LEU A 253 14.33 -11.41 8.48
C LEU A 253 14.53 -10.10 7.73
N ASN A 254 15.79 -9.75 7.45
CA ASN A 254 16.13 -8.57 6.68
C ASN A 254 15.48 -8.57 5.29
N ASP A 255 15.67 -9.65 4.52
CA ASP A 255 15.08 -9.80 3.19
C ASP A 255 13.55 -9.63 3.23
N ALA A 256 12.91 -10.16 4.27
CA ALA A 256 11.48 -9.99 4.49
C ALA A 256 11.09 -8.52 4.67
N ASN A 257 11.79 -7.79 5.55
CA ASN A 257 11.54 -6.38 5.84
C ASN A 257 11.75 -5.51 4.59
N GLN A 258 12.88 -5.67 3.87
CA GLN A 258 13.18 -4.87 2.69
C GLN A 258 12.14 -5.05 1.58
N LYS A 259 11.74 -6.30 1.31
CA LYS A 259 10.72 -6.60 0.30
C LYS A 259 9.35 -6.06 0.72
N PHE A 260 9.04 -6.12 2.01
CA PHE A 260 7.81 -5.57 2.55
C PHE A 260 7.76 -4.04 2.41
N GLU A 261 8.80 -3.33 2.84
CA GLU A 261 8.92 -1.88 2.71
C GLU A 261 8.84 -1.42 1.26
N TYR A 262 9.56 -2.10 0.35
CA TYR A 262 9.46 -1.81 -1.08
C TYR A 262 8.03 -1.99 -1.60
N GLY A 263 7.38 -3.11 -1.26
CA GLY A 263 6.00 -3.38 -1.65
C GLY A 263 5.00 -2.36 -1.07
N LEU A 264 5.19 -1.94 0.18
CA LEU A 264 4.37 -0.93 0.84
C LEU A 264 4.50 0.43 0.16
N ASN A 265 5.73 0.86 -0.15
CA ASN A 265 5.97 2.12 -0.85
C ASN A 265 5.34 2.09 -2.25
N PHE A 266 5.50 0.99 -2.99
CA PHE A 266 4.83 0.82 -4.28
C PHE A 266 3.29 0.90 -4.16
N ASN A 267 2.71 0.22 -3.17
CA ASN A 267 1.26 0.27 -2.94
C ASN A 267 0.79 1.69 -2.58
N LYS A 268 1.53 2.41 -1.72
CA LYS A 268 1.27 3.82 -1.38
C LYS A 268 1.33 4.72 -2.61
N ASP A 269 2.30 4.53 -3.51
CA ASP A 269 2.40 5.28 -4.76
C ASP A 269 1.22 5.03 -5.69
N GLN A 270 0.75 3.77 -5.79
CA GLN A 270 -0.46 3.46 -6.54
C GLN A 270 -1.71 4.07 -5.93
N LEU A 271 -1.81 4.11 -4.60
CA LEU A 271 -2.90 4.78 -3.90
C LEU A 271 -2.88 6.30 -4.10
N ASN A 272 -1.69 6.93 -4.12
CA ASN A 272 -1.52 8.34 -4.48
C ASN A 272 -2.04 8.61 -5.89
N LEU A 273 -1.60 7.81 -6.87
CA LEU A 273 -2.06 7.94 -8.25
C LEU A 273 -3.58 7.72 -8.37
N LEU A 274 -4.15 6.79 -7.61
CA LEU A 274 -5.59 6.60 -7.58
C LEU A 274 -6.32 7.82 -6.98
N GLN A 275 -5.78 8.41 -5.92
CA GLN A 275 -6.32 9.61 -5.28
C GLN A 275 -6.29 10.82 -6.24
N ASP A 276 -5.24 10.95 -7.05
CA ASP A 276 -5.13 11.98 -8.09
C ASP A 276 -6.18 11.81 -9.18
N ASN A 277 -6.39 10.58 -9.64
CA ASN A 277 -7.41 10.27 -10.65
C ASN A 277 -8.83 10.52 -10.11
N LEU A 278 -9.06 10.21 -8.83
CA LEU A 278 -10.32 10.45 -8.14
C LEU A 278 -10.60 11.95 -8.05
N TYR A 279 -9.57 12.74 -7.72
CA TYR A 279 -9.65 14.19 -7.69
C TYR A 279 -9.96 14.79 -9.06
N ASP A 280 -9.24 14.38 -10.12
CA ASP A 280 -9.48 14.87 -11.48
C ASP A 280 -10.92 14.56 -11.94
N HIS A 281 -11.45 13.38 -11.59
CA HIS A 281 -12.79 12.94 -11.95
C HIS A 281 -13.90 13.63 -11.13
N LEU A 282 -13.68 13.83 -9.83
CA LEU A 282 -14.55 14.64 -8.97
C LEU A 282 -14.60 16.10 -9.43
N MET A 283 -13.44 16.69 -9.72
CA MET A 283 -13.32 18.05 -10.23
C MET A 283 -14.12 18.24 -11.52
N PHE A 284 -13.96 17.30 -12.48
CA PHE A 284 -14.78 17.28 -13.69
C PHE A 284 -16.27 17.24 -13.35
N THR A 285 -16.69 16.29 -12.52
CA THR A 285 -18.11 16.10 -12.15
C THR A 285 -18.70 17.35 -11.51
N ALA A 286 -18.05 17.90 -10.49
CA ALA A 286 -18.49 19.10 -9.79
C ALA A 286 -18.54 20.32 -10.73
N SER A 287 -17.54 20.48 -11.60
CA SER A 287 -17.49 21.59 -12.56
C SER A 287 -18.62 21.54 -13.60
N VAL A 288 -18.93 20.35 -14.13
CA VAL A 288 -19.99 20.16 -15.12
C VAL A 288 -21.38 20.36 -14.47
N LEU A 289 -21.55 19.95 -13.21
CA LEU A 289 -22.74 20.24 -12.42
C LEU A 289 -22.80 21.69 -11.89
N LYS A 290 -21.77 22.51 -12.15
CA LYS A 290 -21.66 23.91 -11.74
C LYS A 290 -21.63 24.11 -10.22
N PHE A 291 -21.14 23.13 -9.47
CA PHE A 291 -20.85 23.30 -8.04
C PHE A 291 -19.66 24.25 -7.85
N LYS A 292 -19.62 24.94 -6.70
CA LYS A 292 -18.48 25.77 -6.33
C LYS A 292 -17.27 24.87 -6.09
N LEU A 293 -16.16 25.18 -6.76
CA LEU A 293 -14.92 24.43 -6.64
C LEU A 293 -14.04 25.09 -5.57
N PRO A 294 -13.49 24.34 -4.59
CA PRO A 294 -12.53 24.87 -3.65
C PRO A 294 -11.21 25.22 -4.35
N GLU A 295 -10.55 26.28 -3.90
CA GLU A 295 -9.20 26.60 -4.35
C GLU A 295 -8.19 25.60 -3.76
N ARG A 296 -7.38 24.98 -4.62
CA ARG A 296 -6.36 24.00 -4.20
C ARG A 296 -5.20 24.65 -3.45
N GLY A 297 -4.73 25.82 -3.91
CA GLY A 297 -3.52 26.47 -3.37
C GLY A 297 -2.33 25.50 -3.28
N ASN A 298 -1.58 25.53 -2.17
CA ASN A 298 -0.46 24.64 -1.87
C ASN A 298 -0.83 23.39 -1.03
N LYS A 299 -2.13 23.06 -0.90
CA LYS A 299 -2.58 21.95 -0.04
C LYS A 299 -2.31 20.58 -0.68
N SER A 300 -2.18 19.56 0.16
CA SER A 300 -2.15 18.18 -0.30
C SER A 300 -3.48 17.81 -0.98
N ILE A 301 -3.47 16.76 -1.81
CA ILE A 301 -4.67 16.32 -2.53
C ILE A 301 -5.71 15.77 -1.55
N GLY A 302 -5.29 15.06 -0.50
CA GLY A 302 -6.19 14.60 0.57
C GLY A 302 -6.91 15.74 1.29
N GLU A 303 -6.19 16.81 1.65
CA GLU A 303 -6.79 18.00 2.28
C GLU A 303 -7.73 18.76 1.34
N THR A 304 -7.37 18.83 0.05
CA THR A 304 -8.20 19.46 -0.97
C THR A 304 -9.50 18.68 -1.18
N LEU A 305 -9.41 17.34 -1.24
CA LEU A 305 -10.57 16.45 -1.32
C LEU A 305 -11.48 16.57 -0.08
N ASN A 306 -10.91 16.63 1.12
CA ASN A 306 -11.69 16.86 2.33
C ASN A 306 -12.45 18.20 2.28
N THR A 307 -11.84 19.23 1.69
CA THR A 307 -12.51 20.51 1.47
C THR A 307 -13.66 20.38 0.46
N PHE A 308 -13.45 19.63 -0.63
CA PHE A 308 -14.49 19.32 -1.61
C PHE A 308 -15.73 18.69 -0.97
N PHE A 309 -15.56 17.78 -0.02
CA PHE A 309 -16.68 17.07 0.60
C PHE A 309 -17.50 17.91 1.60
N PHE A 310 -17.12 19.16 1.88
CA PHE A 310 -18.03 20.09 2.56
C PHE A 310 -19.19 20.52 1.63
N ASP A 311 -18.86 20.78 0.36
CA ASP A 311 -19.79 21.36 -0.63
C ASP A 311 -20.32 20.32 -1.63
N PHE A 312 -19.58 19.24 -1.87
CA PHE A 312 -19.93 18.15 -2.78
C PHE A 312 -20.06 16.82 -2.01
N LYS A 313 -21.07 16.74 -1.16
CA LYS A 313 -21.49 15.53 -0.43
C LYS A 313 -22.92 15.15 -0.79
N LYS A 314 -23.31 13.92 -0.45
CA LYS A 314 -24.63 13.35 -0.77
C LYS A 314 -25.79 14.29 -0.53
N ASP A 315 -25.89 14.88 0.67
CA ASP A 315 -26.99 15.78 1.02
C ASP A 315 -27.06 17.01 0.10
N LYS A 316 -25.90 17.59 -0.24
CA LYS A 316 -25.83 18.76 -1.14
C LYS A 316 -26.21 18.42 -2.58
N VAL A 317 -25.91 17.20 -3.01
CA VAL A 317 -26.33 16.71 -4.33
C VAL A 317 -27.84 16.43 -4.34
N ILE A 318 -28.40 15.94 -3.24
CA ILE A 318 -29.86 15.79 -3.08
C ILE A 318 -30.55 17.17 -3.14
N ASP A 319 -30.04 18.15 -2.39
CA ASP A 319 -30.55 19.53 -2.40
C ASP A 319 -30.52 20.11 -3.83
N PHE A 320 -29.41 19.94 -4.55
CA PHE A 320 -29.26 20.35 -5.95
C PHE A 320 -30.35 19.76 -6.86
N PHE A 321 -30.66 18.47 -6.73
CA PHE A 321 -31.72 17.85 -7.52
C PHE A 321 -33.11 18.35 -7.10
N SER A 322 -33.34 18.60 -5.81
CA SER A 322 -34.60 19.16 -5.32
C SER A 322 -34.87 20.57 -5.86
N ASP A 323 -33.83 21.43 -5.87
CA ASP A 323 -33.89 22.77 -6.47
C ASP A 323 -34.15 22.68 -7.98
N LEU A 324 -33.50 21.73 -8.65
CA LEU A 324 -33.69 21.50 -10.08
C LEU A 324 -35.13 21.05 -10.38
N GLU A 325 -35.68 20.09 -9.63
CA GLU A 325 -37.06 19.61 -9.78
C GLU A 325 -38.07 20.75 -9.56
N THR A 326 -37.84 21.58 -8.54
CA THR A 326 -38.68 22.75 -8.24
C THR A 326 -38.71 23.72 -9.43
N LYS A 327 -37.55 24.00 -10.05
CA LYS A 327 -37.45 24.89 -11.22
C LYS A 327 -38.23 24.41 -12.44
N TYR A 328 -38.33 23.09 -12.62
CA TYR A 328 -39.03 22.47 -13.76
C TYR A 328 -40.43 21.97 -13.41
N THR A 329 -40.95 22.32 -12.23
CA THR A 329 -42.32 22.01 -11.84
C THR A 329 -43.28 23.00 -12.49
N VAL A 330 -44.22 22.49 -13.29
CA VAL A 330 -45.31 23.27 -13.88
C VAL A 330 -46.63 22.75 -13.31
N GLY A 331 -47.29 23.57 -12.49
CA GLY A 331 -48.46 23.14 -11.72
C GLY A 331 -48.06 22.14 -10.62
N LYS A 332 -48.54 20.89 -10.72
CA LYS A 332 -48.24 19.79 -9.76
C LYS A 332 -47.37 18.66 -10.35
N LYS A 333 -46.79 18.85 -11.52
CA LYS A 333 -45.97 17.84 -12.21
C LYS A 333 -44.66 18.46 -12.71
N ILE A 334 -43.59 17.66 -12.65
CA ILE A 334 -42.27 18.02 -13.18
C ILE A 334 -42.25 17.75 -14.68
N ASP A 335 -41.78 18.71 -15.47
CA ASP A 335 -41.53 18.55 -16.90
C ASP A 335 -40.12 17.95 -17.13
N TYR A 336 -40.04 16.62 -17.05
CA TYR A 336 -38.78 15.87 -17.19
C TYR A 336 -38.15 15.97 -18.59
N GLU A 337 -38.97 16.16 -19.64
CA GLU A 337 -38.44 16.34 -20.99
C GLU A 337 -37.69 17.65 -21.10
N LYS A 338 -38.32 18.75 -20.67
CA LYS A 338 -37.69 20.07 -20.65
C LYS A 338 -36.47 20.10 -19.72
N LEU A 339 -36.55 19.46 -18.56
CA LEU A 339 -35.44 19.34 -17.62
C LEU A 339 -34.23 18.69 -18.28
N LEU A 340 -34.40 17.50 -18.86
CA LEU A 340 -33.29 16.77 -19.48
C LEU A 340 -32.72 17.50 -20.70
N ARG A 341 -33.57 18.15 -21.50
CA ARG A 341 -33.14 18.93 -22.68
C ARG A 341 -32.32 20.16 -22.31
N GLU A 342 -32.71 20.88 -21.26
CA GLU A 342 -32.03 22.11 -20.83
C GLU A 342 -30.82 21.86 -19.92
N ASN A 343 -30.64 20.64 -19.40
CA ASN A 343 -29.54 20.26 -18.52
C ASN A 343 -28.70 19.10 -19.11
N PRO A 344 -28.07 19.29 -20.29
CA PRO A 344 -27.26 18.24 -20.94
C PRO A 344 -26.06 17.79 -20.09
N ASN A 345 -25.61 18.65 -19.17
CA ASN A 345 -24.54 18.39 -18.21
C ASN A 345 -24.83 17.16 -17.32
N LEU A 346 -26.09 16.89 -16.97
CA LEU A 346 -26.48 15.73 -16.15
C LEU A 346 -26.13 14.41 -16.86
N LYS A 347 -26.43 14.35 -18.16
CA LYS A 347 -26.13 13.23 -19.03
C LYS A 347 -24.63 13.07 -19.24
N GLU A 348 -23.92 14.17 -19.45
CA GLU A 348 -22.47 14.15 -19.59
C GLU A 348 -21.79 13.53 -18.37
N VAL A 349 -22.18 13.96 -17.17
CA VAL A 349 -21.68 13.41 -15.90
C VAL A 349 -22.05 11.94 -15.73
N ASN A 350 -23.32 11.58 -15.97
CA ASN A 350 -23.76 10.19 -15.90
C ASN A 350 -22.94 9.24 -16.80
N ASN A 351 -22.58 9.71 -18.00
CA ASN A 351 -21.81 8.93 -18.96
C ASN A 351 -20.33 8.74 -18.55
N GLN A 352 -19.85 9.42 -17.50
CA GLN A 352 -18.52 9.21 -16.92
C GLN A 352 -18.53 8.33 -15.66
N MET A 353 -19.69 7.82 -15.24
CA MET A 353 -19.80 7.01 -14.02
C MET A 353 -19.11 5.66 -14.11
N GLU A 354 -18.91 5.14 -15.33
CA GLU A 354 -18.09 3.96 -15.57
C GLU A 354 -16.66 4.14 -15.05
N ASP A 355 -16.07 5.32 -15.30
CA ASP A 355 -14.70 5.60 -14.89
C ASP A 355 -14.57 5.65 -13.35
N LEU A 356 -15.60 6.13 -12.62
CA LEU A 356 -15.63 6.09 -11.16
C LEU A 356 -15.72 4.65 -10.62
N VAL A 357 -16.58 3.82 -11.23
CA VAL A 357 -16.71 2.40 -10.85
C VAL A 357 -15.42 1.62 -11.14
N LEU A 358 -14.72 1.94 -12.22
CA LEU A 358 -13.40 1.34 -12.50
C LEU A 358 -12.35 1.77 -11.47
N GLN A 359 -12.40 3.02 -11.00
CA GLN A 359 -11.51 3.50 -9.95
C GLN A 359 -11.77 2.81 -8.61
N SER A 360 -13.03 2.56 -8.23
CA SER A 360 -13.32 1.82 -6.98
C SER A 360 -12.85 0.36 -7.05
N LYS A 361 -12.98 -0.30 -8.21
CA LYS A 361 -12.39 -1.63 -8.44
C LYS A 361 -10.86 -1.60 -8.36
N ARG A 362 -10.22 -0.55 -8.87
CA ARG A 362 -8.77 -0.38 -8.72
C ARG A 362 -8.37 -0.22 -7.25
N PHE A 363 -9.15 0.51 -6.44
CA PHE A 363 -8.93 0.58 -4.99
C PHE A 363 -9.01 -0.80 -4.35
N GLU A 364 -10.04 -1.58 -4.69
CA GLU A 364 -10.19 -2.96 -4.21
C GLU A 364 -8.98 -3.84 -4.52
N ASN A 365 -8.44 -3.74 -5.74
CA ASN A 365 -7.23 -4.49 -6.10
C ASN A 365 -6.05 -4.07 -5.22
N LEU A 366 -5.83 -2.77 -5.03
CA LEU A 366 -4.75 -2.27 -4.17
C LEU A 366 -4.92 -2.67 -2.70
N TYR A 367 -6.16 -2.71 -2.22
CA TYR A 367 -6.52 -3.21 -0.89
C TYR A 367 -6.18 -4.69 -0.74
N ASN A 368 -6.55 -5.53 -1.72
CA ASN A 368 -6.26 -6.96 -1.70
C ASN A 368 -4.75 -7.26 -1.86
N GLU A 369 -4.05 -6.48 -2.69
CA GLU A 369 -2.60 -6.53 -2.86
C GLU A 369 -1.89 -6.22 -1.53
N TYR A 370 -2.36 -5.21 -0.78
CA TYR A 370 -1.82 -4.90 0.54
C TYR A 370 -1.91 -6.09 1.51
N PHE A 371 -3.06 -6.77 1.59
CA PHE A 371 -3.19 -7.95 2.44
C PHE A 371 -2.38 -9.15 1.94
N THR A 372 -2.20 -9.29 0.63
CA THR A 372 -1.32 -10.32 0.05
C THR A 372 0.15 -10.05 0.41
N LEU A 373 0.56 -8.79 0.37
CA LEU A 373 1.88 -8.34 0.78
C LEU A 373 2.11 -8.60 2.28
N LEU A 374 1.13 -8.25 3.13
CA LEU A 374 1.18 -8.56 4.57
C LEU A 374 1.31 -10.05 4.84
N ASP A 375 0.49 -10.89 4.20
CA ASP A 375 0.54 -12.34 4.43
C ASP A 375 1.87 -12.94 3.98
N SER A 376 2.40 -12.49 2.84
CA SER A 376 3.74 -12.89 2.37
C SER A 376 4.83 -12.50 3.36
N TYR A 377 4.80 -11.26 3.87
CA TYR A 377 5.73 -10.77 4.87
C TYR A 377 5.67 -11.58 6.17
N TYR A 378 4.47 -11.77 6.72
CA TYR A 378 4.30 -12.54 7.95
C TYR A 378 4.70 -14.00 7.79
N SER A 379 4.44 -14.62 6.64
CA SER A 379 4.94 -15.96 6.33
C SER A 379 6.47 -16.02 6.41
N LYS A 380 7.18 -15.03 5.85
CA LYS A 380 8.65 -14.96 5.93
C LYS A 380 9.20 -14.71 7.33
N VAL A 381 8.53 -13.89 8.14
CA VAL A 381 8.90 -13.71 9.56
C VAL A 381 8.77 -15.04 10.29
N ASN A 382 7.69 -15.78 10.06
CA ASN A 382 7.49 -17.11 10.66
C ASN A 382 8.53 -18.15 10.18
N ILE A 383 8.90 -18.12 8.89
CA ILE A 383 10.00 -18.94 8.34
C ILE A 383 11.32 -18.59 9.03
N SER A 384 11.57 -17.31 9.31
CA SER A 384 12.79 -16.90 10.00
C SER A 384 12.84 -17.42 11.44
N LEU A 385 11.71 -17.37 12.16
CA LEU A 385 11.60 -18.03 13.47
C LEU A 385 11.86 -19.54 13.38
N LYS A 386 11.40 -20.19 12.30
CA LYS A 386 11.67 -21.60 12.05
C LYS A 386 13.16 -21.87 11.78
N LEU A 387 13.84 -20.99 11.04
CA LEU A 387 15.30 -21.05 10.86
C LEU A 387 16.04 -20.91 12.19
N ALA A 388 15.56 -20.09 13.12
CA ALA A 388 16.17 -19.99 14.45
C ALA A 388 16.05 -21.31 15.22
N GLN A 389 14.91 -21.99 15.14
CA GLN A 389 14.72 -23.32 15.73
C GLN A 389 15.61 -24.37 15.06
N ASP A 390 15.59 -24.45 13.73
CA ASP A 390 16.27 -25.52 12.98
C ASP A 390 17.80 -25.40 13.09
N ASN A 391 18.31 -24.17 13.27
CA ASN A 391 19.72 -23.92 13.54
C ASN A 391 20.09 -24.00 15.04
N GLY A 392 19.13 -24.26 15.94
CA GLY A 392 19.38 -24.37 17.37
C GLY A 392 19.81 -23.06 18.04
N LEU A 393 19.33 -21.92 17.54
CA LEU A 393 19.62 -20.60 18.12
C LEU A 393 18.89 -20.38 19.45
N SER A 394 17.70 -20.99 19.59
CA SER A 394 16.82 -20.86 20.74
C SER A 394 16.13 -22.20 21.03
N ASP A 395 15.67 -22.37 22.26
CA ASP A 395 14.86 -23.52 22.66
C ASP A 395 13.56 -23.59 21.85
N LYS A 396 13.16 -24.83 21.53
CA LYS A 396 11.96 -25.11 20.74
C LYS A 396 10.70 -24.49 21.36
N SER A 397 10.53 -24.60 22.68
CA SER A 397 9.39 -24.05 23.41
C SER A 397 9.30 -22.52 23.30
N THR A 398 10.45 -21.83 23.35
CA THR A 398 10.53 -20.37 23.18
C THR A 398 10.09 -19.96 21.78
N ILE A 399 10.58 -20.66 20.75
CA ILE A 399 10.18 -20.37 19.35
C ILE A 399 8.69 -20.65 19.13
N GLU A 400 8.17 -21.78 19.60
CA GLU A 400 6.75 -22.11 19.47
C GLU A 400 5.85 -21.07 20.16
N THR A 401 6.26 -20.60 21.35
CA THR A 401 5.57 -19.51 22.06
C THR A 401 5.58 -18.22 21.24
N LYS A 402 6.73 -17.83 20.69
CA LYS A 402 6.85 -16.62 19.86
C LYS A 402 6.08 -16.71 18.55
N GLN A 403 6.02 -17.89 17.93
CA GLN A 403 5.20 -18.12 16.74
C GLN A 403 3.69 -18.04 17.05
N ALA A 404 3.26 -18.49 18.23
CA ALA A 404 1.88 -18.34 18.68
C ALA A 404 1.52 -16.87 18.93
N GLU A 405 2.34 -16.16 19.72
CA GLU A 405 2.20 -14.72 19.98
C GLU A 405 2.13 -13.91 18.67
N PHE A 406 3.03 -14.21 17.73
CA PHE A 406 3.05 -13.58 16.41
C PHE A 406 1.78 -13.83 15.61
N ARG A 407 1.21 -15.05 15.67
CA ARG A 407 -0.02 -15.40 14.96
C ARG A 407 -1.22 -14.63 15.51
N ASP A 408 -1.28 -14.45 16.83
CA ASP A 408 -2.36 -13.72 17.49
C ASP A 408 -2.28 -12.23 17.15
N LEU A 409 -1.09 -11.62 17.29
CA LEU A 409 -0.84 -10.23 16.92
C LEU A 409 -1.11 -9.95 15.44
N LYS A 410 -0.71 -10.86 14.54
CA LYS A 410 -1.04 -10.80 13.10
C LYS A 410 -2.56 -10.78 12.89
N THR A 411 -3.28 -11.67 13.57
CA THR A 411 -4.73 -11.85 13.38
C THR A 411 -5.48 -10.62 13.86
N GLU A 412 -5.11 -10.10 15.03
CA GLU A 412 -5.62 -8.84 15.57
C GLU A 412 -5.38 -7.68 14.59
N ALA A 413 -4.14 -7.47 14.14
CA ALA A 413 -3.78 -6.41 13.22
C ALA A 413 -4.58 -6.47 11.90
N VAL A 414 -4.71 -7.66 11.30
CA VAL A 414 -5.48 -7.84 10.07
C VAL A 414 -6.95 -7.50 10.28
N ASN A 415 -7.55 -7.99 11.38
CA ASN A 415 -8.96 -7.74 11.68
C ASN A 415 -9.24 -6.25 11.93
N GLU A 416 -8.37 -5.56 12.66
CA GLU A 416 -8.49 -4.12 12.91
C GLU A 416 -8.43 -3.30 11.62
N ILE A 417 -7.48 -3.61 10.73
CA ILE A 417 -7.35 -2.92 9.45
C ILE A 417 -8.60 -3.16 8.58
N GLN A 418 -9.05 -4.42 8.49
CA GLN A 418 -10.25 -4.78 7.73
C GLN A 418 -11.51 -4.09 8.26
N ALA A 419 -11.70 -4.08 9.59
CA ALA A 419 -12.83 -3.45 10.24
C ALA A 419 -12.83 -1.93 10.02
N SER A 420 -11.67 -1.29 10.12
CA SER A 420 -11.55 0.15 9.91
C SER A 420 -11.80 0.56 8.46
N ILE A 421 -11.24 -0.16 7.48
CA ILE A 421 -11.41 0.21 6.07
C ILE A 421 -12.84 -0.11 5.63
N ASN A 422 -13.43 -1.21 6.12
CA ASN A 422 -14.79 -1.65 5.80
C ASN A 422 -15.07 -1.56 4.29
N ILE A 423 -14.31 -2.30 3.49
CA ILE A 423 -14.41 -2.20 2.03
C ILE A 423 -15.79 -2.57 1.47
N LYS A 424 -16.56 -3.38 2.22
CA LYS A 424 -17.94 -3.75 1.90
C LYS A 424 -18.85 -2.53 1.75
N GLU A 425 -18.69 -1.51 2.58
CA GLU A 425 -19.44 -0.26 2.49
C GLU A 425 -19.22 0.44 1.13
N LEU A 426 -17.98 0.43 0.63
CA LEU A 426 -17.66 0.99 -0.69
C LEU A 426 -18.33 0.20 -1.81
N TYR A 427 -18.32 -1.13 -1.74
CA TYR A 427 -18.99 -1.98 -2.73
C TYR A 427 -20.49 -1.73 -2.79
N ILE A 428 -21.15 -1.79 -1.63
CA ILE A 428 -22.59 -1.59 -1.52
C ILE A 428 -23.01 -0.24 -2.10
N ASN A 429 -22.19 0.80 -1.92
CA ASN A 429 -22.48 2.11 -2.50
C ASN A 429 -22.17 2.17 -4.01
N THR A 430 -21.05 1.60 -4.44
CA THR A 430 -20.65 1.56 -5.86
C THR A 430 -21.64 0.77 -6.71
N ASP A 431 -22.16 -0.36 -6.24
CA ASP A 431 -23.08 -1.23 -6.98
C ASP A 431 -24.44 -0.59 -7.29
N LYS A 432 -24.77 0.49 -6.58
CA LYS A 432 -25.95 1.32 -6.85
C LYS A 432 -25.78 2.23 -8.06
N ILE A 433 -24.54 2.43 -8.54
CA ILE A 433 -24.25 3.22 -9.74
C ILE A 433 -24.45 2.35 -10.98
N LYS A 434 -25.49 2.65 -11.77
CA LYS A 434 -25.89 1.93 -12.97
C LYS A 434 -25.37 2.63 -14.23
N TYR A 435 -24.11 2.37 -14.58
CA TYR A 435 -23.33 3.12 -15.58
C TYR A 435 -23.38 2.57 -17.02
N ARG A 436 -23.93 1.36 -17.25
CA ARG A 436 -24.04 0.77 -18.61
C ARG A 436 -25.15 1.41 -19.47
N TYR A 437 -25.96 2.30 -18.92
CA TYR A 437 -26.93 3.09 -19.66
C TYR A 437 -26.26 4.38 -20.16
N ARG A 438 -25.76 4.36 -21.40
CA ARG A 438 -25.44 5.61 -22.09
C ARG A 438 -26.76 6.26 -22.44
N VAL A 439 -27.09 7.34 -21.75
CA VAL A 439 -28.17 8.20 -22.23
C VAL A 439 -27.63 8.77 -23.55
N LEU A 440 -28.34 8.50 -24.65
CA LEU A 440 -27.97 8.93 -26.02
C LEU A 440 -28.44 10.32 -26.35
#